data_AF-A0A2G6QKG9-F1
#
_entry.id   AF-A0A2G6QKG9-F1
#
_cell.length_a   1.000
_cell.length_b   1.000
_cell.length_c   1.000
_cell.angle_alpha   90.00
_cell.angle_beta   90.00
_cell.angle_gamma   90.00
#
_symmetry.space_group_name_H-M   'P 1'
#
loop_
_entity.id
_entity.type
_entity.pdbx_description
1 polymer ?
#
loop_
_entity_poly.entity_id
_entity_poly.type
_entity_poly.pdbx_seq_one_letter_code
_entity_poly.pdbx_strand_id
1 'polypeptide(L)'
;LVAVAFLVSLFIARPSPFYILDEVEAALDDVNLSRLLSIYTELRESSQLLIITHQKRTMEIADSLYGVTMREDGVSKVISQRINE
;
A
#
# COMPACT_ATOMS: atom_id res chain seq x y z
N LEU A 1 4.57 16.74 -1.82
CA LEU A 1 5.77 16.44 -1.00
C LEU A 1 5.55 16.65 0.51
N VAL A 2 5.08 17.80 0.98
CA VAL A 2 4.93 18.10 2.43
C VAL A 2 4.00 17.13 3.17
N ALA A 3 2.84 16.82 2.59
CA ALA A 3 1.88 15.90 3.22
C ALA A 3 2.45 14.47 3.40
N VAL A 4 3.14 13.95 2.38
CA VAL A 4 3.82 12.64 2.46
C VAL A 4 4.93 12.70 3.51
N ALA A 5 5.79 13.72 3.50
CA ALA A 5 6.84 13.86 4.49
C ALA A 5 6.30 13.93 5.93
N PHE A 6 5.19 14.65 6.13
CA PHE A 6 4.51 14.73 7.43
C PHE A 6 3.93 13.39 7.86
N LEU A 7 3.22 12.69 6.98
CA LEU A 7 2.67 11.35 7.24
C LEU A 7 3.77 10.36 7.66
N VAL A 8 4.90 10.39 6.95
CA VAL A 8 6.06 9.54 7.20
C VAL A 8 6.69 9.85 8.54
N SER A 9 6.84 11.13 8.89
CA SER A 9 7.36 11.52 10.20
C SER A 9 6.50 11.01 11.36
N LEU A 10 5.18 10.91 11.15
CA LEU A 10 4.23 10.36 12.12
C LEU A 10 4.42 8.85 12.30
N PHE A 11 4.56 8.11 11.21
CA PHE A 11 4.76 6.66 11.24
C PHE A 11 6.09 6.27 11.90
N ILE A 12 7.15 7.03 11.63
CA ILE A 12 8.47 6.80 12.25
C ILE A 12 8.45 7.18 13.73
N ALA A 13 7.80 8.30 14.09
CA ALA A 13 7.76 8.77 15.48
C ALA A 13 6.98 7.83 16.41
N ARG A 14 5.96 7.13 15.89
CA ARG A 14 5.19 6.13 16.64
C ARG A 14 4.87 4.91 15.77
N PRO A 15 5.79 3.95 15.70
CA PRO A 15 5.58 2.74 14.90
C PRO A 15 4.40 1.94 15.45
N SER A 16 3.44 1.65 14.57
CA SER A 16 2.29 0.78 14.83
C SER A 16 2.62 -0.65 14.40
N PRO A 17 2.12 -1.70 15.08
CA PRO A 17 2.28 -3.08 14.61
C PRO A 17 1.69 -3.32 13.22
N PHE A 18 0.72 -2.49 12.79
CA PHE A 18 0.19 -2.51 11.42
C PHE A 18 -0.33 -1.15 10.96
N TYR A 19 -0.41 -0.97 9.63
CA TYR A 19 -0.99 0.19 8.96
C TYR A 19 -1.98 -0.24 7.89
N ILE A 20 -3.06 0.54 7.75
CA ILE A 20 -4.05 0.40 6.66
C ILE A 20 -4.03 1.71 5.87
N LEU A 21 -3.74 1.65 4.58
CA LEU A 21 -3.60 2.79 3.70
C LEU A 21 -4.51 2.60 2.48
N ASP A 22 -5.30 3.62 2.14
CA ASP A 22 -6.27 3.56 1.05
C ASP A 22 -5.99 4.66 0.01
N GLU A 23 -5.57 4.25 -1.18
CA GLU A 23 -5.26 5.08 -2.37
C GLU A 23 -4.46 6.36 -2.09
N VAL A 24 -3.55 6.33 -1.11
CA VAL A 24 -2.78 7.50 -0.68
C VAL A 24 -1.83 8.03 -1.76
N GLU A 25 -1.52 7.21 -2.76
CA GLU A 25 -0.66 7.54 -3.88
C GLU A 25 -1.39 8.16 -5.09
N ALA A 26 -2.74 8.21 -5.10
CA ALA A 26 -3.52 8.56 -6.30
C ALA A 26 -3.19 9.95 -6.90
N ALA A 27 -2.66 10.87 -6.10
CA ALA A 27 -2.28 12.22 -6.51
C ALA A 27 -0.76 12.42 -6.69
N LEU A 28 0.04 11.35 -6.64
CA LEU A 28 1.49 11.43 -6.72
C LEU A 28 2.00 11.25 -8.16
N ASP A 29 3.01 12.04 -8.54
CA ASP A 29 3.82 11.80 -9.73
C ASP A 29 4.78 10.62 -9.52
N ASP A 30 5.45 10.17 -10.60
CA ASP A 30 6.35 9.00 -10.57
C ASP A 30 7.52 9.14 -9.58
N VAL A 31 8.01 10.37 -9.39
CA VAL A 31 9.15 10.66 -8.49
C VAL A 31 8.70 10.48 -7.04
N ASN A 32 7.54 11.03 -6.69
CA ASN A 32 6.98 10.94 -5.35
C ASN A 32 6.44 9.55 -5.04
N LEU A 33 5.86 8.86 -6.03
CA LEU A 33 5.49 7.46 -5.91
C LEU A 33 6.71 6.59 -5.58
N SER A 34 7.82 6.76 -6.29
CA SER A 34 9.04 6.00 -6.03
C SER A 34 9.56 6.21 -4.60
N ARG A 35 9.49 7.44 -4.08
CA ARG A 35 9.85 7.74 -2.68
C ARG A 35 8.92 7.06 -1.68
N LEU A 36 7.61 7.09 -1.94
CA LEU A 36 6.62 6.42 -1.09
C LEU A 36 6.87 4.90 -1.03
N LEU A 37 7.19 4.28 -2.17
CA LEU A 37 7.51 2.85 -2.22
C LEU A 37 8.77 2.50 -1.42
N SER A 38 9.78 3.37 -1.40
CA SER A 38 10.95 3.19 -0.53
C SER A 38 10.56 3.19 0.94
N ILE A 39 9.67 4.09 1.36
CA ILE A 39 9.17 4.14 2.74
C ILE A 39 8.38 2.88 3.09
N TYR A 40 7.52 2.38 2.20
CA TYR A 40 6.80 1.12 2.42
C TYR A 40 7.76 -0.05 2.63
N THR A 41 8.86 -0.07 1.88
CA THR A 41 9.90 -1.10 2.01
C THR A 41 10.62 -1.03 3.36
N GLU A 42 10.81 0.16 3.92
CA GLU A 42 11.39 0.33 5.26
C GLU A 42 10.39 -0.04 6.36
N LEU A 43 9.14 0.43 6.25
CA LEU A 43 8.10 0.16 7.25
C LEU A 43 7.74 -1.32 7.35
N ARG A 44 7.74 -2.06 6.23
CA ARG A 44 7.44 -3.51 6.23
C ARG A 44 8.44 -4.35 7.03
N GLU A 45 9.63 -3.83 7.34
CA GLU A 45 10.61 -4.57 8.16
C GLU A 45 10.15 -4.74 9.61
N SER A 46 9.29 -3.82 10.08
CA SER A 46 8.85 -3.78 11.49
C SER A 46 7.33 -3.79 11.67
N SER A 47 6.56 -3.55 10.61
CA SER A 47 5.11 -3.34 10.68
C SER A 47 4.39 -4.04 9.53
N GLN A 48 3.19 -4.57 9.78
CA GLN A 48 2.35 -5.13 8.72
C GLN A 48 1.67 -4.00 7.91
N LEU A 49 1.79 -4.03 6.58
CA LEU A 49 1.15 -3.05 5.71
C LEU A 49 -0.04 -3.69 4.96
N LEU A 50 -1.22 -3.09 5.08
CA LEU A 50 -2.39 -3.37 4.26
C LEU A 50 -2.65 -2.16 3.39
N ILE A 51 -2.45 -2.29 2.08
CA ILE A 51 -2.56 -1.19 1.13
C ILE A 51 -3.68 -1.51 0.13
N ILE A 52 -4.65 -0.61 0.03
CA ILE A 52 -5.70 -0.63 -0.98
C ILE A 52 -5.26 0.35 -2.06
N THR A 53 -5.08 -0.16 -3.28
CA THR A 53 -4.54 0.64 -4.37
C THR A 53 -4.87 0.02 -5.73
N HIS A 54 -4.99 0.88 -6.74
CA HIS A 54 -4.99 0.49 -8.15
C HIS A 54 -3.64 0.82 -8.85
N GLN A 55 -2.63 1.28 -8.12
CA GLN A 55 -1.32 1.64 -8.67
C GLN A 55 -0.42 0.40 -8.86
N LYS A 56 -0.01 0.15 -10.11
CA LYS A 56 0.76 -1.05 -10.50
C LYS A 56 2.08 -1.19 -9.74
N ARG A 57 2.84 -0.09 -9.63
CA ARG A 57 4.15 -0.09 -8.96
C ARG A 57 4.05 -0.38 -7.46
N THR A 58 2.94 0.01 -6.82
CA THR A 58 2.65 -0.35 -5.42
C THR A 58 2.31 -1.83 -5.29
N MET A 59 1.51 -2.37 -6.22
CA MET A 59 1.19 -3.80 -6.26
C MET A 59 2.41 -4.69 -6.50
N GLU A 60 3.37 -4.24 -7.32
CA GLU A 60 4.58 -5.00 -7.67
C GLU A 60 5.51 -5.30 -6.48
N ILE A 61 5.50 -4.46 -5.45
CA ILE A 61 6.35 -4.63 -4.26
C ILE A 61 5.68 -5.42 -3.12
N ALA A 62 4.42 -5.83 -3.31
CA ALA A 62 3.64 -6.50 -2.28
C ALA A 62 4.03 -7.98 -2.13
N ASP A 63 4.00 -8.50 -0.91
CA ASP A 63 4.22 -9.94 -0.67
C ASP A 63 3.03 -10.80 -1.10
N SER A 64 1.83 -10.23 -1.08
CA SER A 64 0.58 -10.88 -1.48
C SER A 64 -0.41 -9.86 -2.01
N LEU A 65 -1.16 -10.24 -3.04
CA LEU A 65 -2.22 -9.43 -3.63
C LEU A 65 -3.58 -10.04 -3.32
N TYR A 66 -4.51 -9.17 -2.93
CA TYR A 66 -5.92 -9.52 -2.73
C TYR A 66 -6.76 -8.70 -3.71
N GLY A 67 -7.23 -9.35 -4.77
CA GLY A 67 -8.13 -8.75 -5.75
C GLY A 67 -9.58 -8.85 -5.29
N VAL A 68 -10.29 -7.73 -5.29
CA VAL A 68 -11.74 -7.70 -5.02
C VAL A 68 -12.46 -7.46 -6.34
N THR A 69 -13.39 -8.35 -6.68
CA THR A 69 -14.23 -8.25 -7.88
C THR A 69 -15.70 -8.35 -7.49
N MET A 70 -16.57 -7.57 -8.13
CA MET A 70 -18.00 -7.61 -7.90
C MET A 70 -18.68 -8.30 -9.09
N ARG A 71 -19.54 -9.28 -8.80
CA ARG A 71 -20.37 -9.94 -9.82
C ARG A 71 -21.66 -9.14 -10.03
N GLU A 72 -22.41 -9.47 -11.09
CA GLU A 72 -23.67 -8.79 -11.44
C GLU A 72 -24.75 -8.88 -10.34
N ASP A 73 -24.62 -9.83 -9.41
CA ASP A 73 -25.48 -9.97 -8.23
C ASP A 73 -25.15 -8.99 -7.08
N GLY A 74 -24.15 -8.11 -7.27
CA GLY A 74 -23.72 -7.14 -6.27
C GLY A 74 -22.90 -7.74 -5.13
N VAL A 75 -22.54 -9.03 -5.21
CA VAL A 75 -21.73 -9.71 -4.18
C VAL A 75 -20.25 -9.60 -4.55
N SER A 76 -19.46 -9.02 -3.66
CA SER A 76 -18.00 -8.98 -3.79
C SER A 76 -17.39 -10.35 -3.55
N LYS A 77 -16.47 -10.75 -4.42
CA LYS A 77 -15.63 -11.94 -4.29
C LYS A 77 -14.17 -11.51 -4.18
N VAL A 78 -13.45 -12.16 -3.28
CA VAL A 78 -12.01 -11.95 -3.08
C VAL A 78 -11.23 -13.07 -3.74
N ILE A 79 -10.17 -12.71 -4.45
CA ILE A 79 -9.13 -13.62 -4.96
C ILE A 79 -7.80 -13.24 -4.32
N SER A 80 -6.94 -14.21 -4.03
CA SER A 80 -5.64 -13.97 -3.40
C SER A 80 -4.52 -14.65 -4.18
N GLN A 81 -3.37 -13.98 -4.27
CA GLN A 81 -2.15 -14.53 -4.86
C GLN A 81 -0.94 -14.11 -4.02
N ARG A 82 -0.01 -15.04 -3.77
CA ARG A 82 1.33 -14.72 -3.26
C ARG A 82 2.23 -14.37 -4.43
N ILE A 83 3.03 -13.30 -4.34
CA ILE A 83 3.91 -12.89 -5.45
C ILE A 83 5.23 -13.68 -5.46
N ASN A 84 5.67 -14.17 -4.30
CA ASN A 84 6.97 -14.86 -4.13
C ASN A 84 6.89 -16.40 -4.08
N GLU A 85 5.78 -16.98 -4.56
CA GLU A 85 5.57 -18.43 -4.80
C GLU A 85 5.01 -18.62 -6.21
#